data_AF-A0A7W8HYR2-F1
#
_entry.id   AF-A0A7W8HYR2-F1
#
_cell.length_a   1.000
_cell.length_b   1.000
_cell.length_c   1.000
_cell.angle_alpha   90.00
_cell.angle_beta   90.00
_cell.angle_gamma   90.00
#
_symmetry.space_group_name_H-M   'P 1'
#
loop_
_entity.id
_entity.type
_entity.pdbx_description
1 polymer ?
#
loop_
_entity_poly.entity_id
_entity_poly.type
_entity_poly.pdbx_seq_one_letter_code
_entity_poly.pdbx_strand_id
1 'polypeptide(L)'
;MREEAGVIIEGRPVLVSVHSNERFFRGDHVLVYRIDRFTLTDRSSRGEIAEIGWFDPRALPDDTHRATRDRLVEIFGDAESATSW
;
A
#
# COMPACT_ATOMS: atom_id res chain seq x y z
N MET A 1 2.44 7.79 5.16
CA MET A 1 1.15 8.24 4.59
C MET A 1 1.01 9.75 4.51
N ARG A 2 0.93 10.51 5.62
CA ARG A 2 0.85 11.99 5.53
C ARG A 2 2.04 12.59 4.78
N GLU A 3 3.24 12.14 5.11
CA GLU A 3 4.47 12.70 4.57
C GLU A 3 4.56 12.55 3.04
N GLU A 4 4.29 11.36 2.53
CA GLU A 4 4.44 10.98 1.13
C GLU A 4 3.21 11.29 0.29
N ALA A 5 2.01 10.99 0.81
CA ALA A 5 0.75 11.01 0.08
C ALA A 5 -0.25 12.06 0.58
N GLY A 6 0.09 12.80 1.64
CA GLY A 6 -0.84 13.78 2.21
C GLY A 6 -2.06 13.16 2.89
N VAL A 7 -2.01 11.86 3.27
CA VAL A 7 -3.15 11.17 3.88
C VAL A 7 -3.08 11.22 5.41
N ILE A 8 -4.12 11.78 6.04
CA ILE A 8 -4.33 11.77 7.50
C ILE A 8 -5.38 10.70 7.82
N ILE A 9 -4.96 9.66 8.51
CA ILE A 9 -5.81 8.53 8.90
C ILE A 9 -6.82 8.97 9.97
N GLU A 10 -8.09 8.64 9.78
CA GLU A 10 -9.14 8.88 10.77
C GLU A 10 -9.64 7.55 11.34
N GLY A 11 -9.43 7.34 12.63
CA GLY A 11 -9.78 6.07 13.29
C GLY A 11 -8.62 5.07 13.28
N ARG A 12 -8.94 3.79 13.46
CA ARG A 12 -7.96 2.70 13.59
C ARG A 12 -7.77 1.96 12.26
N PRO A 13 -6.55 1.95 11.68
CA PRO A 13 -6.23 1.10 10.54
C PRO A 13 -6.46 -0.37 10.86
N VAL A 14 -6.91 -1.14 9.87
CA VAL A 14 -7.09 -2.58 9.97
C VAL A 14 -5.86 -3.26 9.37
N LEU A 15 -5.15 -4.07 10.15
CA LEU A 15 -4.07 -4.90 9.61
C LEU A 15 -4.68 -5.99 8.73
N VAL A 16 -4.25 -6.05 7.48
CA VAL A 16 -4.71 -7.06 6.52
C VAL A 16 -3.76 -8.25 6.52
N SER A 17 -2.46 -8.00 6.42
CA SER A 17 -1.46 -9.05 6.21
C SER A 17 -0.07 -8.61 6.65
N VAL A 18 0.80 -9.59 6.94
CA VAL A 18 2.21 -9.39 7.29
C VAL A 18 3.07 -10.24 6.36
N HIS A 19 4.07 -9.62 5.74
CA HIS A 19 4.92 -10.24 4.72
C HIS A 19 6.39 -10.14 5.10
N SER A 20 7.14 -11.23 4.97
CA SER A 20 8.59 -11.20 5.05
C SER A 20 9.19 -10.62 3.76
N ASN A 21 10.06 -9.62 3.89
CA ASN A 21 10.79 -9.00 2.78
C ASN A 21 12.27 -9.42 2.76
N GLU A 22 12.59 -10.58 3.37
CA GLU A 22 13.95 -11.12 3.50
C GLU A 22 14.72 -11.24 2.18
N ARG A 23 14.00 -11.40 1.06
CA ARG A 23 14.58 -11.44 -0.28
C ARG A 23 15.35 -10.16 -0.62
N PHE A 24 14.88 -9.01 -0.15
CA PHE A 24 15.46 -7.70 -0.44
C PHE A 24 16.22 -7.14 0.76
N PHE A 25 15.71 -7.34 1.97
CA PHE A 25 16.36 -6.91 3.21
C PHE A 25 16.11 -7.91 4.34
N ARG A 26 17.18 -8.53 4.83
CA ARG A 26 17.08 -9.55 5.88
C ARG A 26 16.49 -8.96 7.17
N GLY A 27 15.42 -9.58 7.66
CA GLY A 27 14.70 -9.16 8.86
C GLY A 27 13.66 -8.06 8.61
N ASP A 28 13.51 -7.57 7.38
CA ASP A 28 12.46 -6.61 7.03
C ASP A 28 11.10 -7.30 6.88
N HIS A 29 10.07 -6.65 7.40
CA HIS A 29 8.69 -7.12 7.36
C HIS A 29 7.79 -6.00 6.87
N VAL A 30 7.00 -6.28 5.84
CA VAL A 30 6.04 -5.33 5.27
C VAL A 30 4.65 -5.65 5.82
N LEU A 31 4.07 -4.69 6.54
CA LEU A 31 2.73 -4.79 7.09
C LEU A 31 1.76 -3.98 6.22
N VAL A 32 0.69 -4.62 5.75
CA VAL A 32 -0.31 -3.99 4.89
C VAL A 32 -1.54 -3.66 5.72
N TYR A 33 -1.96 -2.39 5.69
CA TYR A 33 -3.13 -1.91 6.41
C TYR A 33 -4.19 -1.38 5.44
N ARG A 34 -5.47 -1.61 5.78
CA ARG A 34 -6.61 -0.97 5.15
C ARG A 34 -7.07 0.24 5.97
N ILE A 35 -7.29 1.36 5.29
CA ILE A 35 -7.75 2.62 5.89
C ILE A 35 -9.01 3.05 5.13
N ASP A 36 -10.16 2.96 5.79
CA ASP A 36 -11.46 3.22 5.17
C ASP A 36 -11.93 4.68 5.40
N ARG A 37 -11.24 5.43 6.26
CA ARG A 37 -11.58 6.81 6.60
C ARG A 37 -10.30 7.64 6.76
N PHE A 38 -10.22 8.73 6.01
CA PHE A 38 -9.08 9.64 6.01
C PHE A 38 -9.46 11.01 5.47
N THR A 39 -8.61 12.00 5.73
CA THR A 39 -8.64 13.31 5.10
C THR A 39 -7.33 13.57 4.35
N LEU A 40 -7.39 14.48 3.37
CA LEU A 40 -6.24 14.87 2.56
C LEU A 40 -5.63 16.20 3.05
N THR A 41 -4.32 16.29 2.94
CA THR A 41 -3.50 17.47 3.20
C THR A 41 -2.36 17.52 2.19
N ASP A 42 -1.57 18.58 2.21
CA ASP A 42 -0.37 18.64 1.39
C ASP A 42 0.67 17.63 1.87
N ARG A 43 1.24 16.88 0.94
CA ARG A 43 2.40 16.02 1.21
C ARG A 43 3.61 16.88 1.59
N SER A 44 4.41 16.42 2.54
CA SER A 44 5.60 17.14 3.01
C SER A 44 6.91 16.59 2.45
N SER A 45 6.97 15.33 2.01
CA SER A 45 8.13 14.76 1.32
C SER A 45 8.18 15.17 -0.15
N ARG A 46 9.40 15.42 -0.63
CA ARG A 46 9.71 15.76 -2.02
C ARG A 46 10.96 15.00 -2.46
N GLY A 47 10.91 14.37 -3.63
CA GLY A 47 12.07 13.74 -4.26
C GLY A 47 11.95 12.24 -4.51
N GLU A 48 11.18 11.51 -3.70
CA GLU A 48 10.98 10.07 -3.88
C GLU A 48 9.78 9.75 -4.78
N ILE A 49 8.67 10.48 -4.63
CA ILE A 49 7.42 10.22 -5.36
C ILE A 49 7.17 11.33 -6.39
N ALA A 50 7.25 10.97 -7.68
CA ALA A 50 7.00 11.89 -8.78
C ALA A 50 5.52 12.30 -8.90
N GLU A 51 4.60 11.35 -8.76
CA GLU A 51 3.16 11.53 -8.96
C GLU A 51 2.33 10.68 -7.98
N ILE A 52 1.12 11.13 -7.67
CA ILE A 52 0.11 10.39 -6.90
C ILE A 52 -1.23 10.52 -7.64
N GLY A 53 -1.98 9.43 -7.71
CA GLY A 53 -3.31 9.39 -8.32
C GLY A 53 -4.24 8.39 -7.63
N TRP A 54 -5.53 8.47 -7.98
CA TRP A 54 -6.56 7.52 -7.56
C TRP A 54 -6.93 6.62 -8.74
N PHE A 55 -6.97 5.31 -8.50
CA PHE A 55 -7.19 4.32 -9.54
C PHE A 55 -8.23 3.29 -9.09
N ASP A 56 -9.01 2.77 -10.04
CA ASP A 56 -9.80 1.57 -9.79
C ASP A 56 -8.83 0.39 -9.57
N PRO A 57 -8.97 -0.41 -8.49
CA PRO A 57 -8.13 -1.59 -8.27
C PRO A 57 -8.09 -2.59 -9.44
N ARG A 58 -9.08 -2.57 -10.33
CA ARG A 58 -9.16 -3.42 -11.54
C ARG A 58 -8.65 -2.75 -12.82
N ALA A 59 -8.24 -1.48 -12.76
CA ALA A 59 -7.76 -0.71 -13.91
C ALA A 59 -6.53 0.14 -13.54
N LEU A 60 -5.48 -0.53 -13.06
CA LEU A 60 -4.20 0.10 -12.67
C LEU A 60 -3.31 0.38 -13.90
N PRO A 61 -2.47 1.43 -13.87
CA PRO A 61 -1.47 1.70 -14.92
C PRO A 61 -0.62 0.48 -15.25
N ASP A 62 -0.29 0.25 -16.52
CA ASP A 62 0.39 -0.97 -16.98
C ASP A 62 1.71 -1.24 -16.26
N ASP A 63 2.46 -0.18 -15.95
CA ASP A 63 3.75 -0.20 -15.25
C ASP A 63 3.64 -0.38 -13.72
N THR A 64 2.43 -0.58 -13.18
CA THR A 64 2.24 -0.85 -11.74
C THR A 64 3.01 -2.11 -11.34
N HIS A 65 3.86 -1.97 -10.32
CA HIS A 65 4.70 -3.05 -9.82
C HIS A 65 3.89 -4.30 -9.44
N ARG A 66 4.41 -5.49 -9.77
CA ARG A 66 3.73 -6.77 -9.56
C ARG A 66 3.29 -6.97 -8.11
N ALA A 67 4.15 -6.67 -7.14
CA ALA A 67 3.81 -6.83 -5.72
C ALA A 67 2.56 -6.00 -5.32
N THR A 68 2.43 -4.77 -5.83
CA THR A 68 1.25 -3.94 -5.59
C THR A 68 -0.02 -4.57 -6.18
N ARG A 69 0.05 -5.13 -7.39
CA ARG A 69 -1.07 -5.84 -8.01
C ARG A 69 -1.47 -7.08 -7.20
N ASP A 70 -0.49 -7.89 -6.80
CA ASP A 70 -0.71 -9.10 -6.01
C ASP A 70 -1.43 -8.76 -4.69
N ARG A 71 -0.98 -7.71 -3.98
CA ARG A 71 -1.63 -7.23 -2.74
C ARG A 71 -3.06 -6.74 -2.96
N LEU A 72 -3.35 -6.07 -4.08
CA LEU A 72 -4.71 -5.62 -4.38
C LEU A 72 -5.64 -6.79 -4.67
N VAL A 73 -5.16 -7.87 -5.30
CA VAL A 73 -5.94 -9.10 -5.50
C VAL A 73 -6.22 -9.80 -4.17
N GLU A 74 -5.26 -9.83 -3.25
CA GLU A 74 -5.47 -10.37 -1.89
C GLU A 74 -6.47 -9.54 -1.08
N ILE A 75 -6.46 -8.21 -1.21
CA ILE A 75 -7.36 -7.32 -0.46
C ILE A 75 -8.79 -7.33 -1.02
N PHE A 76 -8.93 -7.31 -2.36
CA PHE A 76 -10.21 -7.09 -3.04
C PHE A 76 -10.79 -8.33 -3.73
N GLY A 77 -10.03 -9.43 -3.78
CA GLY A 77 -10.49 -10.75 -4.24
C GLY A 77 -10.61 -11.75 -3.09
N ASP A 78 -10.85 -13.02 -3.44
CA ASP A 78 -10.95 -14.13 -2.48
C ASP A 78 -9.62 -14.92 -2.36
N ALA A 79 -8.48 -14.24 -2.50
CA ALA A 79 -7.16 -14.87 -2.42
C ALA A 79 -6.61 -14.85 -1.00
N GLU A 80 -5.98 -15.94 -0.57
CA GLU A 80 -5.21 -15.96 0.68
C GLU A 80 -3.98 -15.05 0.55
N SER A 81 -3.67 -14.30 1.62
CA SER A 81 -2.48 -13.46 1.67
C SER A 81 -1.21 -14.31 1.68
N ALA A 82 -0.27 -14.00 0.80
CA ALA A 82 1.07 -14.59 0.87
C ALA A 82 1.77 -14.20 2.19
N THR A 83 2.75 -14.99 2.61
CA THR A 83 3.60 -14.68 3.77
C THR A 83 4.92 -14.00 3.38
N SER A 84 5.24 -13.96 2.09
CA SER A 84 6.41 -13.31 1.51
C SER A 84 5.97 -12.14 0.64
N TRP A 85 6.75 -11.06 0.68
CA TRP A 85 6.48 -9.85 -0.11
C TRP A 85 6.55 -10.09 -1.62
#